data_AF-A0AAU5YCT6-F1
#
_entry.id   AF-A0AAU5YCT6-F1
#
_cell.length_a   1.000
_cell.length_b   1.000
_cell.length_c   1.000
_cell.angle_alpha   90.00
_cell.angle_beta   90.00
_cell.angle_gamma   90.00
#
_symmetry.space_group_name_H-M   'P 1'
#
loop_
_entity.id
_entity.type
_entity.pdbx_description
1 polymer ?
#
loop_
_entity_poly.entity_id
_entity_poly.type
_entity_poly.pdbx_seq_one_letter_code
_entity_poly.pdbx_strand_id
1 'polypeptide(L)'
;MDDPARAAAEKIFAAAAELGTTRQEAVLVTRAVHAVKNGRPTDVALTDSGPHPRRRLAHVVGCALWDPALDADAVVAAVTGAARHHRSEPAA
;
A
#
# COMPACT_ATOMS: atom_id res chain seq x y z
N MET A 1 1.57 16.57 14.38
CA MET A 1 2.11 15.21 14.45
C MET A 1 1.88 14.60 13.08
N ASP A 2 2.94 14.42 12.29
CA ASP A 2 2.80 13.82 10.97
C ASP A 2 2.34 12.38 11.11
N ASP A 3 1.25 12.02 10.42
CA ASP A 3 0.73 10.66 10.41
C ASP A 3 1.73 9.77 9.63
N PRO A 4 2.46 8.85 10.30
CA PRO A 4 3.49 8.06 9.63
C PRO A 4 2.92 7.20 8.50
N ALA A 5 1.64 6.81 8.60
CA ALA A 5 0.96 6.10 7.51
C ALA A 5 0.69 7.01 6.31
N ARG A 6 0.42 8.30 6.54
CA ARG A 6 0.28 9.30 5.48
C ARG A 6 1.61 9.52 4.76
N ALA A 7 2.70 9.68 5.52
CA ALA A 7 4.03 9.83 4.96
C ALA A 7 4.46 8.60 4.14
N ALA A 8 4.14 7.39 4.62
CA ALA A 8 4.36 6.15 3.86
C ALA A 8 3.54 6.10 2.57
N ALA A 9 2.26 6.51 2.62
CA ALA A 9 1.41 6.59 1.43
C ALA A 9 1.94 7.58 0.39
N GLU A 10 2.44 8.75 0.82
CA GLU A 10 3.06 9.73 -0.05
C GLU A 10 4.31 9.18 -0.74
N LYS A 11 5.17 8.47 -0.01
CA LYS A 11 6.34 7.79 -0.59
C LYS A 11 5.95 6.75 -1.63
N ILE A 12 4.89 5.98 -1.40
CA ILE A 12 4.37 5.00 -2.38
C ILE A 12 3.90 5.71 -3.66
N PHE A 13 3.18 6.83 -3.54
CA PHE A 13 2.73 7.60 -4.72
C PHE A 13 3.88 8.30 -5.45
N ALA A 14 4.88 8.80 -4.73
CA ALA A 14 6.08 9.36 -5.33
C ALA A 14 6.85 8.31 -6.14
N ALA A 15 7.06 7.12 -5.57
CA ALA A 15 7.68 6.00 -6.27
C ALA A 15 6.87 5.59 -7.52
N ALA A 16 5.54 5.58 -7.43
CA ALA A 16 4.68 5.30 -8.57
C ALA A 16 4.88 6.33 -9.71
N ALA A 17 5.00 7.62 -9.37
CA ALA A 17 5.26 8.70 -10.34
C ALA A 17 6.66 8.59 -10.96
N GLU A 18 7.70 8.33 -10.16
CA GLU A 18 9.08 8.10 -10.62
C GLU A 18 9.18 6.91 -11.59
N LEU A 19 8.36 5.89 -11.37
CA LEU A 19 8.27 4.70 -12.22
C LEU A 19 7.38 4.91 -13.46
N GLY A 20 6.82 6.10 -13.65
CA GLY A 20 5.92 6.41 -14.78
C GLY A 20 4.57 5.69 -14.71
N THR A 21 4.09 5.37 -13.50
CA THR A 21 2.81 4.68 -13.26
C THR A 21 1.77 5.61 -12.66
N THR A 22 0.53 5.13 -12.57
CA THR A 22 -0.60 5.93 -12.07
C THR A 22 -0.80 5.74 -10.56
N ARG A 23 -1.50 6.68 -9.91
CA ARG A 23 -1.92 6.51 -8.51
C ARG A 23 -2.84 5.30 -8.34
N GLN A 24 -3.68 4.99 -9.33
CA GLN A 24 -4.53 3.80 -9.30
C GLN A 24 -3.71 2.50 -9.32
N GLU A 25 -2.63 2.48 -10.10
CA GLU A 25 -1.69 1.36 -10.13
C GLU A 25 -1.02 1.18 -8.76
N ALA A 26 -0.61 2.26 -8.10
CA ALA A 26 -0.12 2.22 -6.72
C ALA A 26 -1.13 1.61 -5.75
N VAL A 27 -2.41 2.02 -5.83
CA VAL A 27 -3.49 1.46 -5.02
C VAL A 27 -3.67 -0.04 -5.26
N LEU A 28 -3.66 -0.49 -6.52
CA LEU A 28 -3.79 -1.90 -6.88
C LEU A 28 -2.63 -2.73 -6.33
N VAL A 29 -1.40 -2.28 -6.53
CA VAL A 29 -0.19 -2.95 -6.01
C VAL A 29 -0.20 -2.97 -4.48
N THR A 30 -0.61 -1.88 -3.82
CA THR A 30 -0.70 -1.84 -2.35
C THR A 30 -1.69 -2.87 -1.81
N ARG A 31 -2.87 -3.01 -2.42
CA ARG A 31 -3.85 -4.04 -2.04
C ARG A 31 -3.32 -5.45 -2.28
N ALA A 32 -2.66 -5.68 -3.40
CA ALA A 32 -2.09 -6.98 -3.74
C ALA A 32 -1.01 -7.42 -2.73
N VAL A 33 -0.08 -6.53 -2.40
CA VAL A 33 0.98 -6.82 -1.43
C VAL A 33 0.41 -6.99 -0.02
N HIS A 34 -0.62 -6.23 0.37
CA HIS A 34 -1.32 -6.44 1.63
C HIS A 34 -2.06 -7.78 1.70
N ALA A 35 -2.69 -8.23 0.60
CA ALA A 35 -3.29 -9.56 0.52
C ALA A 35 -2.22 -10.65 0.74
N VAL A 36 -1.08 -10.55 0.06
CA VAL A 36 0.05 -11.49 0.21
C VAL A 36 0.58 -11.49 1.66
N LYS A 37 0.73 -10.32 2.30
CA LYS A 37 1.14 -10.20 3.70
C LYS A 37 0.25 -11.03 4.63
N ASN A 38 -1.06 -11.05 4.33
CA ASN A 38 -2.07 -11.73 5.12
C ASN A 38 -2.35 -13.17 4.63
N GLY A 39 -1.46 -13.76 3.83
CA GLY A 39 -1.58 -15.13 3.33
C GLY A 39 -2.73 -15.34 2.32
N ARG A 40 -3.23 -14.27 1.72
CA ARG A 40 -4.32 -14.31 0.73
C ARG A 40 -3.77 -14.28 -0.70
N PRO A 41 -4.41 -14.98 -1.65
CA PRO A 41 -4.04 -14.90 -3.05
C PRO A 41 -4.31 -13.51 -3.64
N THR A 42 -3.64 -13.19 -4.75
CA THR A 42 -3.86 -11.97 -5.53
C THR A 42 -3.79 -12.28 -7.03
N ASP A 43 -4.75 -11.73 -7.79
CA ASP A 43 -4.77 -11.83 -9.26
C ASP A 43 -3.86 -10.77 -9.93
N VAL A 44 -3.29 -9.85 -9.15
CA VAL A 44 -2.33 -8.87 -9.65
C VAL A 44 -0.97 -9.53 -9.83
N ALA A 45 -0.53 -9.67 -11.08
CA ALA A 45 0.81 -10.12 -11.41
C ALA A 45 1.86 -9.11 -10.91
N LEU A 46 2.55 -9.46 -9.82
CA LEU A 46 3.60 -8.63 -9.22
C LEU A 46 4.98 -8.85 -9.88
N THR A 47 5.14 -9.88 -10.72
CA THR A 47 6.46 -10.36 -11.13
C THR A 47 6.71 -10.60 -12.62
N ASP A 48 5.73 -10.62 -13.51
CA ASP A 48 5.97 -11.30 -14.80
C ASP A 48 6.40 -10.43 -15.98
N SER A 49 7.70 -10.57 -16.31
CA SER A 49 8.37 -10.47 -17.62
C SER A 49 8.80 -9.10 -18.20
N GLY A 50 9.91 -8.56 -17.68
CA GLY A 50 10.60 -7.36 -18.20
C GLY A 50 10.93 -6.35 -17.09
N PRO A 51 11.44 -5.14 -17.39
CA PRO A 51 11.53 -4.05 -16.41
C PRO A 51 10.11 -3.57 -16.03
N HIS A 52 9.39 -4.37 -15.24
CA HIS A 52 8.04 -4.03 -14.81
C HIS A 52 8.09 -3.02 -13.66
N PRO A 53 7.53 -1.82 -13.84
CA PRO A 53 7.43 -0.84 -12.76
C PRO A 53 6.64 -1.39 -11.56
N ARG A 54 5.71 -2.34 -11.79
CA ARG A 54 4.98 -3.06 -10.72
C ARG A 54 5.89 -3.80 -9.75
N ARG A 55 6.97 -4.44 -10.20
CA ARG A 55 7.90 -5.16 -9.32
C ARG A 55 8.63 -4.21 -8.37
N ARG A 56 9.09 -3.07 -8.92
CA ARG A 56 9.76 -2.02 -8.14
C ARG A 56 8.79 -1.37 -7.16
N LEU A 57 7.56 -1.08 -7.60
CA LEU A 57 6.52 -0.54 -6.74
C LEU A 57 6.11 -1.52 -5.64
N ALA A 58 5.97 -2.81 -5.95
CA ALA A 58 5.68 -3.85 -4.97
C ALA A 58 6.78 -3.97 -3.91
N HIS A 59 8.05 -3.81 -4.29
CA HIS A 59 9.15 -3.75 -3.33
C HIS A 59 9.02 -2.55 -2.38
N VAL A 60 8.76 -1.34 -2.91
CA VAL A 60 8.56 -0.13 -2.08
C VAL A 60 7.39 -0.31 -1.12
N VAL A 61 6.25 -0.82 -1.60
CA VAL A 61 5.09 -1.14 -0.76
C VAL A 61 5.47 -2.20 0.28
N GLY A 62 6.19 -3.25 -0.11
CA GLY A 62 6.64 -4.31 0.78
C GLY A 62 7.48 -3.75 1.94
N CYS A 63 8.41 -2.84 1.66
CA CYS A 63 9.19 -2.15 2.69
C CYS A 63 8.30 -1.41 3.68
N ALA A 64 7.27 -0.69 3.21
CA ALA A 64 6.35 0.02 4.09
C ALA A 64 5.46 -0.93 4.92
N LEU A 65 4.94 -2.00 4.33
CA LEU A 65 4.00 -2.90 5.01
C LEU A 65 4.70 -3.89 5.95
N TRP A 66 6.00 -4.15 5.81
CA TRP A 66 6.79 -4.99 6.72
C TRP A 66 7.65 -4.19 7.70
N ASP A 67 7.63 -2.86 7.64
CA ASP A 67 8.28 -2.02 8.65
C ASP A 67 7.59 -2.19 10.01
N PRO A 68 8.28 -2.66 11.06
CA PRO A 68 7.69 -2.85 12.38
C PRO A 68 7.28 -1.53 13.05
N ALA A 69 7.77 -0.38 12.58
CA ALA A 69 7.38 0.93 13.07
C ALA A 69 6.07 1.45 12.45
N LEU A 70 5.51 0.75 11.45
CA LEU A 70 4.31 1.17 10.73
C LEU A 70 3.17 0.16 10.91
N ASP A 71 1.96 0.69 11.08
CA ASP A 71 0.73 -0.10 10.99
C ASP A 71 0.37 -0.31 9.51
N ALA A 72 0.46 -1.55 9.04
CA ALA A 72 0.18 -1.91 7.65
C ALA A 72 -1.24 -1.58 7.22
N ASP A 73 -2.24 -1.76 8.09
CA ASP A 73 -3.64 -1.46 7.77
C ASP A 73 -3.86 0.06 7.68
N ALA A 74 -3.21 0.82 8.56
CA ALA A 74 -3.17 2.27 8.49
C ALA A 74 -2.56 2.79 7.18
N VAL A 75 -1.45 2.20 6.72
CA VAL A 75 -0.80 2.55 5.44
C VAL A 75 -1.74 2.24 4.27
N VAL A 76 -2.37 1.06 4.24
CA VAL A 76 -3.33 0.69 3.19
C VAL A 76 -4.53 1.64 3.18
N ALA A 77 -5.07 2.00 4.35
CA ALA A 77 -6.15 2.98 4.46
C ALA A 77 -5.73 4.35 3.90
N ALA A 78 -4.53 4.81 4.23
CA ALA A 78 -3.98 6.06 3.73
C ALA A 78 -3.76 6.06 2.20
N VAL A 79 -3.28 4.96 1.62
CA VAL A 79 -3.08 4.81 0.17
C VAL A 79 -4.40 4.69 -0.57
N THR A 80 -5.36 3.91 -0.06
CA THR A 80 -6.64 3.67 -0.74
C THR A 80 -7.63 4.83 -0.60
N GLY A 81 -7.33 5.82 0.25
CA GLY A 81 -8.27 6.89 0.59
C GLY A 81 -9.47 6.38 1.40
N ALA A 82 -9.43 5.15 1.90
CA ALA A 82 -10.40 4.66 2.87
C ALA A 82 -10.11 5.40 4.18
N ALA A 83 -10.83 6.50 4.42
CA ALA A 83 -10.87 7.12 5.73
C ALA A 83 -11.19 6.01 6.74
N ARG A 84 -10.35 5.85 7.78
CA ARG A 84 -10.65 4.94 8.89
C ARG A 84 -11.97 5.42 9.50
N HIS A 85 -13.08 4.81 9.10
CA HIS A 85 -14.25 4.71 9.96
C HIS A 85 -13.82 3.78 11.09
N HIS A 86 -13.03 4.32 12.03
CA HIS A 86 -12.95 3.78 13.37
C HIS A 86 -14.36 3.95 13.92
N ARG A 87 -15.17 2.91 13.75
CA ARG A 87 -16.52 2.81 14.31
C ARG A 87 -16.36 2.99 15.82
N SER A 88 -16.80 4.13 16.32
CA SER A 88 -17.06 4.33 17.75
C SER A 88 -17.95 3.19 18.24
N GLU A 89 -17.58 2.62 19.39
CA GLU A 89 -18.36 1.60 20.11
C GLU A 89 -19.86 1.97 20.18
N PRO A 90 -20.77 0.99 20.10
CA PRO A 90 -22.15 1.22 20.49
C PRO A 90 -22.18 1.39 22.01
N ALA A 91 -22.69 2.53 22.47
CA ALA A 91 -23.06 2.72 23.86
C ALA A 91 -24.10 1.67 24.26
N ALA A 92 -23.81 0.93 25.33
CA ALA A 92 -24.76 0.15 26.11
C ALA A 92 -24.79 0.71 27.53
#